data_AF-A0A1B8TTH2-F1
#
_entry.id   AF-A0A1B8TTH2-F1
#
_cell.length_a   1.000
_cell.length_b   1.000
_cell.length_c   1.000
_cell.angle_alpha   90.00
_cell.angle_beta   90.00
_cell.angle_gamma   90.00
#
_symmetry.space_group_name_H-M   'P 1'
#
loop_
_entity.id
_entity.type
_entity.pdbx_description
1 polymer ?
#
loop_
_entity_poly.entity_id
_entity_poly.type
_entity_poly.pdbx_seq_one_letter_code
_entity_poly.pdbx_strand_id
1 'polypeptide(L)'
;MKSIKINSIKLFALAFTASSFMFFSCDTPKKNTTENNEISEVIETEKDNLEVEKEIAEGDVERMNMKEGEVITRSYKIKEQTPIVYNLDANGIAGFDDWKDFTVVNYELAEIRKSNYVTTSQRIKNMNYRIANLGNTIPSWLKTEEVMEDVADIQKEYLELIKESNAPEKEVKENLEELSEKFDDLKEELDETVAEYVKIHESAIEEFNEEFKKGKIEAAIEEYNEEIKKLDKIIEKKK
;
A
#
# COMPACT_ATOMS: atom_id res chain seq x y z
N MET A 1 -43.27 9.75 0.05
CA MET A 1 -42.33 8.71 0.53
C MET A 1 -41.21 8.65 -0.50
N LYS A 2 -40.07 9.36 -0.34
CA LYS A 2 -38.82 8.94 0.35
C LYS A 2 -38.51 7.46 0.06
N SER A 3 -37.37 7.06 -0.52
CA SER A 3 -36.03 7.69 -0.60
C SER A 3 -35.17 6.95 -1.63
N ILE A 4 -34.38 7.67 -2.42
CA ILE A 4 -33.18 7.12 -3.08
C ILE A 4 -32.04 7.23 -2.05
N LYS A 5 -31.38 6.11 -1.74
CA LYS A 5 -30.13 6.08 -0.96
C LYS A 5 -28.96 5.99 -1.93
N ILE A 6 -28.21 7.07 -2.05
CA ILE A 6 -26.83 7.04 -2.56
C ILE A 6 -25.95 7.16 -1.31
N ASN A 7 -25.17 6.13 -1.03
CA ASN A 7 -24.15 6.19 0.03
C ASN A 7 -22.98 6.99 -0.53
N SER A 8 -22.89 8.27 -0.13
CA SER A 8 -21.69 9.07 -0.30
C SER A 8 -20.58 8.50 0.57
N ILE A 9 -19.49 8.06 -0.05
CA ILE A 9 -18.21 7.88 0.64
C ILE A 9 -17.83 9.27 1.14
N LYS A 10 -17.71 9.40 2.46
CA LYS A 10 -17.36 10.66 3.09
C LYS A 10 -15.95 11.04 2.64
N LEU A 11 -15.85 12.06 1.80
CA LEU A 11 -14.62 12.84 1.66
C LEU A 11 -14.17 13.24 3.07
N PHE A 12 -12.99 12.80 3.49
CA PHE A 12 -12.31 13.40 4.64
C PHE A 12 -11.85 14.78 4.22
N ALA A 13 -12.75 15.77 4.33
CA ALA A 13 -12.35 17.16 4.41
C ALA A 13 -11.62 17.31 5.75
N LEU A 14 -10.28 17.35 5.70
CA LEU A 14 -9.42 17.65 6.83
C LEU A 14 -9.71 19.09 7.30
N ALA A 15 -10.63 19.22 8.25
CA ALA A 15 -10.92 20.47 8.92
C ALA A 15 -9.85 20.72 9.99
N PHE A 16 -9.00 21.73 9.76
CA PHE A 16 -8.10 22.26 10.79
C PHE A 16 -8.92 22.83 11.95
N THR A 17 -8.88 22.17 13.11
CA THR A 17 -9.42 22.73 14.35
C THR A 17 -8.28 23.20 15.23
N ALA A 18 -8.01 24.51 15.17
CA ALA A 18 -7.10 25.18 16.08
C ALA A 18 -7.75 25.24 17.47
N SER A 19 -7.24 24.42 18.40
CA SER A 19 -7.55 24.55 19.82
C SER A 19 -6.30 25.02 20.56
N SER A 20 -6.35 26.29 20.97
CA SER A 20 -5.33 26.98 21.72
C SER A 20 -5.18 26.39 23.11
N PHE A 21 -3.94 26.10 23.53
CA PHE A 21 -3.57 26.05 24.94
C PHE A 21 -2.40 26.97 25.22
N MET A 22 -2.59 27.76 26.27
CA MET A 22 -1.81 28.92 26.70
C MET A 22 -0.44 28.52 27.25
N PHE A 23 0.60 29.22 26.80
CA PHE A 23 1.91 29.24 27.46
C PHE A 23 1.85 30.12 28.71
N PHE A 24 2.21 29.56 29.86
CA PHE A 24 2.71 30.36 30.98
C PHE A 24 4.23 30.51 30.82
N SER A 25 4.69 31.74 30.69
CA SER A 25 6.05 32.13 31.05
C SER A 25 5.99 33.50 31.74
N CYS A 26 6.38 33.53 33.02
CA CYS A 26 6.87 34.75 33.70
C CYS A 26 8.33 34.91 33.26
N ASP A 27 8.87 36.06 32.88
CA ASP A 27 8.54 37.45 33.19
C ASP A 27 8.70 38.37 31.97
N THR A 28 7.95 39.48 31.97
CA THR A 28 7.99 40.58 30.99
C THR A 28 8.61 41.84 31.66
N PRO A 29 9.04 42.92 30.95
CA PRO A 29 8.06 43.88 30.40
C PRO A 29 8.45 44.69 29.12
N LYS A 30 7.44 44.81 28.22
CA LYS A 30 6.98 46.01 27.43
C LYS A 30 7.95 46.64 26.39
N LYS A 31 7.55 47.02 25.17
CA LYS A 31 6.29 47.67 24.72
C LYS A 31 6.22 47.79 23.16
N ASN A 32 4.98 47.86 22.65
CA ASN A 32 4.46 48.45 21.39
C ASN A 32 4.23 47.53 20.15
N THR A 33 2.96 47.17 20.04
CA THR A 33 2.09 46.78 18.92
C THR A 33 2.53 47.15 17.50
N THR A 34 2.55 46.17 16.59
CA THR A 34 1.85 46.17 15.29
C THR A 34 1.75 44.70 14.84
N GLU A 35 0.54 44.24 14.53
CA GLU A 35 0.26 42.90 14.04
C GLU A 35 0.91 42.69 12.67
N ASN A 36 1.85 41.74 12.59
CA ASN A 36 2.28 41.08 11.35
C ASN A 36 2.35 39.58 11.68
N ASN A 37 1.41 38.80 11.14
CA ASN A 37 1.48 37.34 11.15
C ASN A 37 2.62 36.91 10.21
N GLU A 38 3.82 36.81 10.75
CA GLU A 38 4.95 36.15 10.12
C GLU A 38 4.71 34.64 10.16
N ILE A 39 4.36 34.05 9.01
CA ILE A 39 4.70 32.65 8.75
C ILE A 39 6.19 32.66 8.42
N SER A 40 7.02 32.43 9.41
CA SER A 40 8.43 32.14 9.22
C SER A 40 8.96 31.40 10.43
N GLU A 41 9.36 30.15 10.25
CA GLU A 41 10.77 29.86 10.43
C GLU A 41 11.15 28.63 9.60
N VAL A 42 11.78 28.95 8.48
CA VAL A 42 12.81 28.10 7.89
C VAL A 42 13.86 27.87 8.98
N ILE A 43 13.90 26.67 9.56
CA ILE A 43 15.14 26.21 10.20
C ILE A 43 16.01 25.69 9.06
N GLU A 44 16.83 26.59 8.54
CA GLU A 44 18.03 26.26 7.78
C GLU A 44 18.97 25.49 8.73
N THR A 45 18.98 24.17 8.60
CA THR A 45 20.23 23.42 8.72
C THR A 45 20.65 23.04 7.32
N GLU A 46 21.84 23.50 6.97
CA GLU A 46 22.53 23.45 5.70
C GLU A 46 22.36 22.13 4.93
N LYS A 47 22.21 22.26 3.61
CA LYS A 47 22.56 21.32 2.54
C LYS A 47 22.37 19.84 2.87
N ASP A 48 21.29 19.26 2.36
CA ASP A 48 21.46 18.39 1.20
C ASP A 48 20.14 18.18 0.50
N ASN A 49 20.26 17.86 -0.78
CA ASN A 49 19.21 17.66 -1.76
C ASN A 49 18.00 16.93 -1.16
N LEU A 50 16.78 17.40 -1.48
CA LEU A 50 15.66 16.48 -1.68
C LEU A 50 15.99 15.65 -2.93
N GLU A 51 16.95 14.75 -2.77
CA GLU A 51 17.12 13.60 -3.63
C GLU A 51 15.91 12.72 -3.33
N VAL A 52 14.96 12.75 -4.27
CA VAL A 52 14.13 11.58 -4.52
C VAL A 52 15.12 10.48 -4.89
N GLU A 53 15.50 9.63 -3.94
CA GLU A 53 16.22 8.39 -4.23
C GLU A 53 15.35 7.62 -5.22
N LYS A 54 15.82 7.62 -6.46
CA LYS A 54 15.12 7.15 -7.64
C LYS A 54 15.32 5.64 -7.75
N GLU A 55 14.62 4.86 -6.93
CA GLU A 55 14.75 3.38 -6.90
C GLU A 55 13.49 2.63 -7.37
N ILE A 56 12.75 3.16 -8.36
CA ILE A 56 11.41 2.59 -8.67
C ILE A 56 11.36 2.00 -10.08
N ALA A 57 12.27 2.40 -10.97
CA ALA A 57 12.49 1.71 -12.24
C ALA A 57 13.43 0.49 -12.12
N GLU A 58 13.91 0.15 -10.91
CA GLU A 58 14.90 -0.92 -10.67
C GLU A 58 14.28 -2.22 -10.16
N GLY A 59 12.99 -2.26 -9.80
CA GLY A 59 12.34 -3.45 -9.22
C GLY A 59 12.53 -4.71 -10.07
N ASP A 60 12.27 -4.63 -11.37
CA ASP A 60 12.44 -5.76 -12.31
C ASP A 60 13.91 -6.22 -12.41
N VAL A 61 14.85 -5.27 -12.46
CA VAL A 61 16.29 -5.55 -12.56
C VAL A 61 16.81 -6.16 -11.26
N GLU A 62 16.29 -5.71 -10.12
CA GLU A 62 16.66 -6.24 -8.82
C GLU A 62 16.10 -7.65 -8.63
N ARG A 63 14.81 -7.89 -8.97
CA ARG A 63 14.21 -9.24 -8.98
C ARG A 63 15.04 -10.23 -9.81
N MET A 64 15.54 -9.82 -10.98
CA MET A 64 16.42 -10.66 -11.82
C MET A 64 17.74 -11.05 -11.15
N ASN A 65 18.22 -10.28 -10.16
CA ASN A 65 19.46 -10.53 -9.44
C ASN A 65 19.25 -11.16 -8.05
N MET A 66 18.01 -11.28 -7.59
CA MET A 66 17.68 -11.89 -6.30
C MET A 66 17.91 -13.39 -6.32
N LYS A 67 18.46 -13.91 -5.22
CA LYS A 67 18.55 -15.37 -5.03
C LYS A 67 17.22 -15.93 -4.55
N GLU A 68 16.99 -17.22 -4.82
CA GLU A 68 15.82 -17.92 -4.32
C GLU A 68 15.74 -17.85 -2.78
N GLY A 69 14.61 -17.37 -2.27
CA GLY A 69 14.38 -17.18 -0.83
C GLY A 69 14.95 -15.89 -0.24
N GLU A 70 15.60 -15.04 -1.03
CA GLU A 70 15.96 -13.68 -0.64
C GLU A 70 14.72 -12.79 -0.62
N VAL A 71 14.62 -11.92 0.40
CA VAL A 71 13.53 -10.95 0.56
C VAL A 71 14.13 -9.59 0.85
N ILE A 72 13.72 -8.57 0.10
CA ILE A 72 14.17 -7.18 0.25
C ILE A 72 12.97 -6.32 0.63
N THR A 73 13.12 -5.50 1.66
CA THR A 73 12.09 -4.53 2.07
C THR A 73 12.29 -3.21 1.35
N ARG A 74 11.22 -2.74 0.71
CA ARG A 74 11.11 -1.42 0.10
C ARG A 74 10.22 -0.52 0.95
N SER A 75 10.56 0.76 0.97
CA SER A 75 9.77 1.79 1.64
C SER A 75 9.63 2.99 0.72
N TYR A 76 8.41 3.24 0.26
CA TYR A 76 8.08 4.46 -0.48
C TYR A 76 7.49 5.48 0.49
N LYS A 77 8.23 6.56 0.75
CA LYS A 77 7.82 7.61 1.69
C LYS A 77 7.24 8.80 0.95
N ILE A 78 5.95 9.03 1.18
CA ILE A 78 5.24 10.21 0.70
C ILE A 78 5.21 11.25 1.81
N LYS A 79 5.43 12.53 1.48
CA LYS A 79 5.39 13.62 2.46
C LYS A 79 3.98 13.69 3.09
N GLU A 80 3.92 13.73 4.42
CA GLU A 80 2.66 13.81 5.20
C GLU A 80 1.74 12.57 5.16
N GLN A 81 2.19 11.44 4.60
CA GLN A 81 1.46 10.17 4.65
C GLN A 81 2.28 9.07 5.33
N THR A 82 1.60 7.99 5.74
CA THR A 82 2.27 6.77 6.19
C THR A 82 3.06 6.20 5.00
N PRO A 83 4.35 5.85 5.18
CA PRO A 83 5.11 5.23 4.11
C PRO A 83 4.48 3.90 3.71
N ILE A 84 4.54 3.59 2.42
CA ILE A 84 4.19 2.27 1.92
C ILE A 84 5.40 1.39 2.09
N VAL A 85 5.25 0.32 2.87
CA VAL A 85 6.33 -0.63 3.13
C VAL A 85 5.91 -2.00 2.65
N TYR A 86 6.67 -2.54 1.71
CA TYR A 86 6.42 -3.82 1.08
C TYR A 86 7.70 -4.62 0.94
N ASN A 87 7.56 -5.93 0.89
CA ASN A 87 8.65 -6.88 0.73
C ASN A 87 8.61 -7.43 -0.69
N LEU A 88 9.75 -7.53 -1.35
CA LEU A 88 9.92 -8.17 -2.65
C LEU A 88 10.70 -9.47 -2.49
N ASP A 89 10.34 -10.47 -3.28
CA ASP A 89 11.14 -11.66 -3.56
C ASP A 89 11.37 -11.79 -5.07
N ALA A 90 12.08 -12.84 -5.49
CA ALA A 90 12.34 -13.12 -6.90
C ALA A 90 11.05 -13.30 -7.75
N ASN A 91 9.90 -13.56 -7.11
CA ASN A 91 8.61 -13.81 -7.73
C ASN A 91 7.64 -12.62 -7.56
N GLY A 92 8.09 -11.44 -7.14
CA GLY A 92 7.26 -10.23 -6.96
C GLY A 92 7.02 -9.86 -5.50
N ILE A 93 5.93 -9.16 -5.20
CA ILE A 93 5.58 -8.76 -3.84
C ILE A 93 5.39 -9.95 -2.90
N ALA A 94 6.28 -10.06 -1.92
CA ALA A 94 6.28 -11.09 -0.89
C ALA A 94 5.42 -10.73 0.33
N GLY A 95 5.10 -9.44 0.54
CA GLY A 95 4.33 -8.99 1.68
C GLY A 95 4.22 -7.47 1.82
N PHE A 96 3.41 -7.04 2.77
CA PHE A 96 3.23 -5.64 3.19
C PHE A 96 3.18 -5.55 4.72
N ASP A 97 3.68 -4.45 5.27
CA ASP A 97 3.60 -4.18 6.71
C ASP A 97 2.15 -3.93 7.17
N ASP A 98 1.34 -3.29 6.32
CA ASP A 98 -0.06 -2.96 6.57
C ASP A 98 -1.05 -4.06 6.12
N TRP A 99 -0.57 -5.12 5.46
CA TRP A 99 -1.37 -6.31 5.10
C TRP A 99 -0.73 -7.61 5.60
N LYS A 100 -0.80 -7.79 6.92
CA LYS A 100 -0.16 -8.91 7.62
C LYS A 100 -0.72 -10.28 7.25
N ASP A 101 -2.02 -10.38 6.98
CA ASP A 101 -2.63 -11.67 6.63
C ASP A 101 -2.13 -12.18 5.28
N PHE A 102 -2.04 -11.30 4.26
CA PHE A 102 -1.39 -11.64 2.99
C PHE A 102 0.05 -12.08 3.19
N THR A 103 0.86 -11.27 3.90
CA THR A 103 2.28 -11.56 4.13
C THR A 103 2.50 -12.93 4.78
N VAL A 104 1.71 -13.27 5.79
CA VAL A 104 1.84 -14.56 6.48
C VAL A 104 1.40 -15.71 5.58
N VAL A 105 0.29 -15.58 4.86
CA VAL A 105 -0.20 -16.66 3.99
C VAL A 105 0.76 -16.90 2.82
N ASN A 106 1.23 -15.84 2.16
CA ASN A 106 2.18 -15.94 1.07
C ASN A 106 3.48 -16.64 1.52
N TYR A 107 4.01 -16.25 2.67
CA TYR A 107 5.18 -16.92 3.26
C TYR A 107 4.92 -18.41 3.53
N GLU A 108 3.78 -18.75 4.15
CA GLU A 108 3.43 -20.15 4.43
C GLU A 108 3.29 -20.98 3.15
N LEU A 109 2.69 -20.43 2.09
CA LEU A 109 2.58 -21.10 0.80
C LEU A 109 3.95 -21.30 0.14
N ALA A 110 4.81 -20.29 0.14
CA ALA A 110 6.17 -20.41 -0.37
C ALA A 110 6.97 -21.51 0.38
N GLU A 111 6.79 -21.61 1.69
CA GLU A 111 7.43 -22.66 2.49
C GLU A 111 6.76 -24.04 2.32
N ILE A 112 5.47 -24.09 2.00
CA ILE A 112 4.78 -25.33 1.65
C ILE A 112 5.32 -25.88 0.33
N ARG A 113 5.51 -25.05 -0.70
CA ARG A 113 6.07 -25.43 -2.02
C ARG A 113 7.45 -26.10 -1.89
N LYS A 114 8.23 -25.74 -0.87
CA LYS A 114 9.57 -26.32 -0.57
C LYS A 114 9.53 -27.55 0.33
N SER A 115 8.40 -27.85 0.97
CA SER A 115 8.28 -28.87 2.03
C SER A 115 7.83 -30.24 1.51
N ASN A 116 7.96 -31.27 2.35
CA ASN A 116 7.36 -32.57 2.05
C ASN A 116 5.87 -32.61 2.46
N TYR A 117 5.08 -33.38 1.70
CA TYR A 117 3.62 -33.42 1.78
C TYR A 117 3.06 -33.73 3.19
N VAL A 118 3.77 -34.51 4.02
CA VAL A 118 3.32 -34.93 5.35
C VAL A 118 3.12 -33.74 6.30
N THR A 119 3.88 -32.67 6.14
CA THR A 119 3.78 -31.45 6.98
C THR A 119 2.75 -30.44 6.47
N THR A 120 2.21 -30.66 5.27
CA THR A 120 1.44 -29.66 4.51
C THR A 120 0.00 -29.53 5.01
N SER A 121 -0.71 -30.62 5.32
CA SER A 121 -2.14 -30.54 5.64
C SER A 121 -2.47 -29.75 6.92
N GLN A 122 -1.65 -29.86 7.96
CA GLN A 122 -1.87 -29.09 9.19
C GLN A 122 -1.54 -27.60 8.98
N ARG A 123 -0.49 -27.31 8.21
CA ARG A 123 -0.11 -25.93 7.85
C ARG A 123 -1.22 -25.26 7.05
N ILE A 124 -1.77 -25.94 6.04
CA ILE A 124 -2.93 -25.47 5.27
C ILE A 124 -4.09 -25.12 6.21
N LYS A 125 -4.50 -26.04 7.09
CA LYS A 125 -5.61 -25.79 8.03
C LYS A 125 -5.39 -24.59 8.95
N ASN A 126 -4.14 -24.33 9.34
CA ASN A 126 -3.78 -23.20 10.20
C ASN A 126 -3.92 -21.84 9.49
N MET A 127 -3.97 -21.80 8.16
CA MET A 127 -4.16 -20.57 7.38
C MET A 127 -5.63 -20.12 7.30
N ASN A 128 -6.60 -20.94 7.73
CA ASN A 128 -8.04 -20.71 7.51
C ASN A 128 -8.52 -19.31 7.92
N TYR A 129 -8.17 -18.89 9.13
CA TYR A 129 -8.57 -17.56 9.62
C TYR A 129 -8.02 -16.44 8.75
N ARG A 130 -6.75 -16.55 8.34
CA ARG A 130 -6.05 -15.52 7.58
C ARG A 130 -6.59 -15.41 6.16
N ILE A 131 -6.75 -16.55 5.48
CA ILE A 131 -7.31 -16.59 4.11
C ILE A 131 -8.73 -16.04 4.09
N ALA A 132 -9.59 -16.46 5.04
CA ALA A 132 -10.94 -15.93 5.17
C ALA A 132 -10.99 -14.41 5.43
N ASN A 133 -9.90 -13.83 5.96
CA ASN A 133 -9.83 -12.42 6.34
C ASN A 133 -9.04 -11.54 5.35
N LEU A 134 -8.45 -12.12 4.28
CA LEU A 134 -7.69 -11.39 3.27
C LEU A 134 -8.47 -10.18 2.74
N GLY A 135 -9.70 -10.39 2.27
CA GLY A 135 -10.55 -9.34 1.72
C GLY A 135 -10.90 -8.21 2.69
N ASN A 136 -10.99 -8.51 3.99
CA ASN A 136 -11.32 -7.51 5.01
C ASN A 136 -10.12 -6.64 5.38
N THR A 137 -8.90 -7.11 5.12
CA THR A 137 -7.65 -6.50 5.57
C THR A 137 -6.84 -5.87 4.44
N ILE A 138 -7.33 -5.94 3.19
CA ILE A 138 -6.70 -5.25 2.06
C ILE A 138 -6.56 -3.76 2.40
N PRO A 139 -5.36 -3.16 2.31
CA PRO A 139 -5.16 -1.72 2.41
C PRO A 139 -6.00 -0.98 1.38
N SER A 140 -6.60 0.15 1.74
CA SER A 140 -7.55 0.86 0.86
C SER A 140 -6.98 1.26 -0.49
N TRP A 141 -5.68 1.55 -0.55
CA TRP A 141 -4.96 1.94 -1.76
C TRP A 141 -4.65 0.75 -2.70
N LEU A 142 -4.80 -0.48 -2.21
CA LEU A 142 -4.67 -1.73 -2.98
C LEU A 142 -6.04 -2.31 -3.40
N LYS A 143 -7.17 -1.71 -3.00
CA LYS A 143 -8.51 -2.23 -3.30
C LYS A 143 -8.96 -1.93 -4.73
N THR A 144 -8.20 -2.40 -5.71
CA THR A 144 -8.60 -2.44 -7.12
C THR A 144 -9.56 -3.60 -7.36
N GLU A 145 -10.27 -3.61 -8.50
CA GLU A 145 -11.15 -4.73 -8.89
C GLU A 145 -10.41 -6.07 -8.84
N GLU A 146 -9.29 -6.16 -9.54
CA GLU A 146 -8.58 -7.42 -9.78
C GLU A 146 -7.96 -7.93 -8.49
N VAL A 147 -7.39 -7.05 -7.65
CA VAL A 147 -6.93 -7.45 -6.31
C VAL A 147 -8.08 -8.01 -5.46
N MET A 148 -9.29 -7.46 -5.59
CA MET A 148 -10.46 -8.00 -4.90
C MET A 148 -10.95 -9.32 -5.53
N GLU A 149 -10.89 -9.46 -6.85
CA GLU A 149 -11.22 -10.68 -7.61
C GLU A 149 -10.26 -11.81 -7.26
N ASP A 150 -8.95 -11.59 -7.36
CA ASP A 150 -7.92 -12.57 -7.02
C ASP A 150 -7.99 -13.01 -5.56
N VAL A 151 -8.29 -12.08 -4.65
CA VAL A 151 -8.53 -12.44 -3.24
C VAL A 151 -9.78 -13.33 -3.09
N ALA A 152 -10.83 -13.09 -3.88
CA ALA A 152 -12.02 -13.94 -3.89
C ALA A 152 -11.72 -15.32 -4.48
N ASP A 153 -10.92 -15.40 -5.54
CA ASP A 153 -10.47 -16.64 -6.16
C ASP A 153 -9.60 -17.45 -5.20
N ILE A 154 -8.63 -16.84 -4.53
CA ILE A 154 -7.85 -17.46 -3.45
C ILE A 154 -8.76 -18.06 -2.38
N GLN A 155 -9.77 -17.30 -1.94
CA GLN A 155 -10.71 -17.76 -0.93
C GLN A 155 -11.56 -18.94 -1.43
N LYS A 156 -11.94 -18.94 -2.71
CA LYS A 156 -12.64 -20.05 -3.35
C LYS A 156 -11.77 -21.31 -3.41
N GLU A 157 -10.57 -21.22 -3.99
CA GLU A 157 -9.69 -22.38 -4.15
C GLU A 157 -9.23 -22.95 -2.80
N TYR A 158 -8.99 -22.09 -1.81
CA TYR A 158 -8.69 -22.55 -0.46
C TYR A 158 -9.86 -23.32 0.18
N LEU A 159 -11.11 -22.89 -0.07
CA LEU A 159 -12.28 -23.62 0.42
C LEU A 159 -12.41 -25.00 -0.24
N GLU A 160 -12.07 -25.13 -1.52
CA GLU A 160 -12.04 -26.41 -2.23
C GLU A 160 -10.94 -27.32 -1.63
N LEU A 161 -9.73 -26.80 -1.47
CA LEU A 161 -8.59 -27.49 -0.84
C LEU A 161 -8.93 -28.07 0.56
N ILE A 162 -9.61 -27.31 1.42
CA ILE A 162 -9.92 -27.80 2.79
C ILE A 162 -11.15 -28.71 2.85
N LYS A 163 -12.11 -28.59 1.92
CA LYS A 163 -13.26 -29.50 1.82
C LYS A 163 -12.82 -30.91 1.45
N GLU A 164 -11.80 -31.01 0.61
CA GLU A 164 -11.23 -32.26 0.12
C GLU A 164 -10.09 -32.79 1.01
N SER A 165 -10.06 -32.41 2.29
CA SER A 165 -8.97 -32.80 3.20
C SER A 165 -8.81 -34.32 3.48
N ASN A 166 -9.73 -35.16 3.00
CA ASN A 166 -9.64 -36.63 3.01
C ASN A 166 -9.43 -37.23 1.60
N ALA A 167 -9.19 -36.40 0.59
CA ALA A 167 -8.93 -36.82 -0.77
C ALA A 167 -7.56 -37.53 -0.90
N PRO A 168 -7.34 -38.31 -1.97
CA PRO A 168 -6.02 -38.84 -2.31
C PRO A 168 -4.94 -37.74 -2.34
N GLU A 169 -3.71 -38.09 -1.98
CA GLU A 169 -2.57 -37.16 -1.97
C GLU A 169 -2.36 -36.42 -3.31
N LYS A 170 -2.70 -37.07 -4.42
CA LYS A 170 -2.63 -36.46 -5.75
C LYS A 170 -3.59 -35.27 -5.90
N GLU A 171 -4.84 -35.43 -5.47
CA GLU A 171 -5.86 -34.38 -5.56
C GLU A 171 -5.52 -33.20 -4.65
N VAL A 172 -5.07 -33.46 -3.43
CA VAL A 172 -4.64 -32.39 -2.51
C VAL A 172 -3.44 -31.61 -3.05
N LYS A 173 -2.52 -32.26 -3.78
CA LYS A 173 -1.41 -31.57 -4.44
C LYS A 173 -1.88 -30.72 -5.62
N GLU A 174 -2.81 -31.23 -6.43
CA GLU A 174 -3.39 -30.48 -7.55
C GLU A 174 -4.11 -29.23 -7.03
N ASN A 175 -4.98 -29.36 -6.03
CA ASN A 175 -5.70 -28.22 -5.44
C ASN A 175 -4.77 -27.22 -4.73
N LEU A 176 -3.63 -27.67 -4.19
CA LEU A 176 -2.62 -26.80 -3.59
C LEU A 176 -1.82 -26.04 -4.65
N GLU A 177 -1.60 -26.64 -5.81
CA GLU A 177 -1.01 -25.98 -6.98
C GLU A 177 -1.98 -24.90 -7.49
N GLU A 178 -3.26 -25.21 -7.64
CA GLU A 178 -4.29 -24.24 -8.04
C GLU A 178 -4.38 -23.06 -7.07
N LEU A 179 -4.39 -23.31 -5.75
CA LEU A 179 -4.30 -22.24 -4.74
C LEU A 179 -3.01 -21.42 -4.86
N SER A 180 -1.90 -22.08 -5.19
CA SER A 180 -0.61 -21.43 -5.38
C SER A 180 -0.63 -20.52 -6.60
N GLU A 181 -1.21 -20.95 -7.72
CA GLU A 181 -1.40 -20.16 -8.94
C GLU A 181 -2.22 -18.90 -8.64
N LYS A 182 -3.30 -19.01 -7.85
CA LYS A 182 -4.10 -17.82 -7.45
C LYS A 182 -3.35 -16.80 -6.60
N PHE A 183 -2.35 -17.24 -5.85
CA PHE A 183 -1.44 -16.31 -5.16
C PHE A 183 -0.44 -15.67 -6.11
N ASP A 184 0.02 -16.38 -7.13
CA ASP A 184 0.93 -15.83 -8.13
C ASP A 184 0.19 -14.79 -9.00
N ASP A 185 -1.08 -15.05 -9.38
CA ASP A 185 -1.99 -14.09 -10.04
C ASP A 185 -2.13 -12.81 -9.19
N LEU A 186 -2.47 -12.94 -7.91
CA LEU A 186 -2.58 -11.79 -6.98
C LEU A 186 -1.27 -11.00 -6.90
N LYS A 187 -0.11 -11.67 -6.88
CA LYS A 187 1.19 -10.99 -6.81
C LYS A 187 1.46 -10.15 -8.06
N GLU A 188 1.06 -10.62 -9.24
CA GLU A 188 1.15 -9.86 -10.48
C GLU A 188 0.32 -8.57 -10.38
N GLU A 189 -0.95 -8.67 -9.99
CA GLU A 189 -1.83 -7.49 -9.83
C GLU A 189 -1.35 -6.52 -8.74
N LEU A 190 -0.72 -7.04 -7.68
CA LEU A 190 -0.10 -6.20 -6.65
C LEU A 190 1.14 -5.46 -7.18
N ASP A 191 1.99 -6.12 -7.95
CA ASP A 191 3.18 -5.52 -8.56
C ASP A 191 2.75 -4.36 -9.48
N GLU A 192 1.72 -4.59 -10.32
CA GLU A 192 1.14 -3.55 -11.18
C GLU A 192 0.55 -2.40 -10.39
N THR A 193 -0.26 -2.70 -9.37
CA THR A 193 -0.95 -1.69 -8.55
C THR A 193 0.05 -0.82 -7.79
N VAL A 194 1.10 -1.42 -7.21
CA VAL A 194 2.16 -0.67 -6.53
C VAL A 194 2.91 0.22 -7.51
N ALA A 195 3.28 -0.30 -8.68
CA ALA A 195 3.99 0.46 -9.69
C ALA A 195 3.18 1.68 -10.18
N GLU A 196 1.87 1.50 -10.46
CA GLU A 196 1.01 2.60 -10.90
C GLU A 196 0.80 3.63 -9.78
N TYR A 197 0.54 3.17 -8.55
CA TYR A 197 0.37 4.04 -7.39
C TYR A 197 1.59 4.93 -7.16
N VAL A 198 2.78 4.33 -7.17
CA VAL A 198 4.03 5.04 -6.94
C VAL A 198 4.32 6.03 -8.07
N LYS A 199 4.12 5.62 -9.32
CA LYS A 199 4.31 6.49 -10.49
C LYS A 199 3.44 7.75 -10.44
N ILE A 200 2.18 7.61 -10.02
CA ILE A 200 1.28 8.78 -9.86
C ILE A 200 1.83 9.75 -8.81
N HIS A 201 2.32 9.24 -7.68
CA HIS A 201 2.91 10.10 -6.65
C HIS A 201 4.19 10.78 -7.13
N GLU A 202 5.05 10.07 -7.86
CA GLU A 202 6.25 10.66 -8.47
C GLU A 202 5.89 11.80 -9.42
N SER A 203 4.91 11.58 -10.31
CA SER A 203 4.43 12.61 -11.24
C SER A 203 3.83 13.82 -10.50
N ALA A 204 2.98 13.57 -9.49
CA ALA A 204 2.39 14.64 -8.68
C ALA A 204 3.46 15.49 -7.96
N ILE A 205 4.51 14.85 -7.43
CA ILE A 205 5.63 15.53 -6.77
C ILE A 205 6.47 16.32 -7.78
N GLU A 206 6.71 15.76 -8.97
CA GLU A 206 7.44 16.46 -10.04
C GLU A 206 6.73 17.74 -10.46
N GLU A 207 5.42 17.66 -10.77
CA GLU A 207 4.61 18.81 -11.17
C GLU A 207 4.50 19.87 -10.06
N PHE A 208 4.29 19.44 -8.82
CA PHE A 208 4.33 20.33 -7.66
C PHE A 208 5.65 21.11 -7.61
N ASN A 209 6.77 20.40 -7.72
CA ASN A 209 8.10 21.00 -7.62
C ASN A 209 8.40 21.96 -8.78
N GLU A 210 7.88 21.70 -9.98
CA GLU A 210 8.02 22.61 -11.12
C GLU A 210 7.33 23.96 -10.88
N GLU A 211 6.06 23.97 -10.45
CA GLU A 211 5.33 25.22 -10.18
C GLU A 211 5.81 25.90 -8.89
N PHE A 212 6.22 25.12 -7.89
CA PHE A 212 6.82 25.65 -6.66
C PHE A 212 8.11 26.42 -6.94
N LYS A 213 9.00 25.88 -7.78
CA LYS A 213 10.23 26.57 -8.23
C LYS A 213 9.94 27.87 -8.98
N LYS A 214 8.76 28.01 -9.59
CA LYS A 214 8.29 29.24 -10.26
C LYS A 214 7.64 30.24 -9.29
N GLY A 215 7.58 29.93 -7.98
CA GLY A 215 6.97 30.76 -6.94
C GLY A 215 5.44 30.75 -6.94
N LYS A 216 4.80 29.81 -7.66
CA LYS A 216 3.35 29.72 -7.82
C LYS A 216 2.77 28.63 -6.94
N ILE A 217 2.66 28.92 -5.64
CA ILE A 217 2.28 27.93 -4.64
C ILE A 217 0.84 27.40 -4.86
N GLU A 218 -0.11 28.27 -5.22
CA GLU A 218 -1.49 27.85 -5.47
C GLU A 218 -1.58 26.88 -6.66
N ALA A 219 -0.89 27.19 -7.77
CA ALA A 219 -0.82 26.33 -8.94
C ALA A 219 -0.14 25.00 -8.63
N ALA A 220 0.96 25.02 -7.86
CA ALA A 220 1.65 23.78 -7.44
C ALA A 220 0.72 22.84 -6.65
N ILE A 221 -0.10 23.40 -5.76
CA ILE A 221 -1.09 22.62 -5.00
C ILE A 221 -2.21 22.10 -5.91
N GLU A 222 -2.65 22.90 -6.88
CA GLU A 222 -3.66 22.48 -7.87
C GLU A 222 -3.17 21.29 -8.68
N GLU A 223 -2.00 21.38 -9.33
CA GLU A 223 -1.41 20.31 -10.15
C GLU A 223 -1.22 19.02 -9.33
N TYR A 224 -0.66 19.12 -8.12
CA TYR A 224 -0.53 17.95 -7.22
C TYR A 224 -1.88 17.27 -6.97
N ASN A 225 -2.92 18.05 -6.66
CA ASN A 225 -4.25 17.51 -6.40
C ASN A 225 -4.91 16.94 -7.67
N GLU A 226 -4.61 17.47 -8.85
CA GLU A 226 -5.08 16.92 -10.11
C GLU A 226 -4.45 15.58 -10.44
N GLU A 227 -3.14 15.45 -10.22
CA GLU A 227 -2.41 14.19 -10.40
C GLU A 227 -2.87 13.11 -9.42
N ILE A 228 -3.00 13.44 -8.14
CA ILE A 228 -3.42 12.48 -7.11
C ILE A 228 -4.84 11.95 -7.33
N LYS A 229 -5.74 12.70 -7.99
CA LYS A 229 -7.06 12.18 -8.39
C LYS A 229 -6.97 11.00 -9.36
N LYS A 230 -5.82 10.76 -10.01
CA LYS A 230 -5.63 9.57 -10.84
C LYS A 230 -5.62 8.29 -10.00
N LEU A 231 -5.35 8.34 -8.70
CA LEU A 231 -5.46 7.19 -7.79
C LEU A 231 -6.89 6.67 -7.71
N ASP A 232 -7.89 7.56 -7.69
CA ASP A 232 -9.30 7.16 -7.70
C ASP A 232 -9.61 6.34 -8.96
N LYS A 233 -8.96 6.65 -10.08
CA LYS A 233 -9.12 5.90 -11.32
C LYS A 233 -8.49 4.51 -11.27
N ILE A 234 -7.42 4.28 -10.51
CA ILE A 234 -6.88 2.92 -10.32
C ILE A 234 -7.91 2.05 -9.59
N ILE A 235 -8.54 2.62 -8.57
CA ILE A 235 -9.58 1.96 -7.78
C ILE A 235 -10.86 1.74 -8.62
N GLU A 236 -11.16 2.64 -9.57
CA GLU A 236 -12.37 2.58 -10.40
C GLU A 236 -12.23 1.86 -11.76
N LYS A 237 -11.04 1.83 -12.39
CA LYS A 237 -10.86 1.48 -13.82
C LYS A 237 -11.21 0.05 -14.20
N LYS A 238 -11.35 -0.85 -13.24
CA LYS A 238 -11.57 -2.27 -13.51
C LYS A 238 -12.99 -2.75 -13.12
N LYS A 239 -13.92 -1.83 -12.74
CA LYS A 239 -15.38 -2.06 -12.49
C LYS A 239 -16.28 -2.20 -13.72
#